data_AF-E2S6L9-F1
#
_entry.id   AF-E2S6L9-F1
#
_cell.length_a   1.000
_cell.length_b   1.000
_cell.length_c   1.000
_cell.angle_alpha   90.00
_cell.angle_beta   90.00
_cell.angle_gamma   90.00
#
_symmetry.space_group_name_H-M   'P 1'
#
loop_
_entity.id
_entity.type
_entity.pdbx_description
1 polymer ?
#
loop_
_entity_poly.entity_id
_entity_poly.type
_entity_poly.pdbx_seq_one_letter_code
_entity_poly.pdbx_strand_id
1 'polypeptide(L)'
;MDADTSDLLFYIGLVLVMVLFWAYYILEVRRHPRSEQWYDESAWEGAASDGVLFYYPYCSLMLGAGGVLGLVESMNPPEFVGSVLRVVFLTAVFIGAVGMTGGFGVPLPWPFVPRWVVDIRKAKRARRRKRREARRREE
;
A
#
# COMPACT_ATOMS: atom_id res chain seq x y z
N MET A 1 -18.74 -28.28 2.55
CA MET A 1 -19.52 -27.23 3.24
C MET A 1 -19.87 -26.23 2.15
N ASP A 2 -21.16 -26.02 1.88
CA ASP A 2 -21.56 -24.87 1.09
C ASP A 2 -21.07 -23.63 1.85
N ALA A 3 -20.23 -22.81 1.20
CA ALA A 3 -19.77 -21.58 1.83
C ALA A 3 -21.00 -20.73 2.16
N ASP A 4 -21.10 -20.29 3.41
CA ASP A 4 -22.22 -19.48 3.85
C ASP A 4 -22.30 -18.24 2.95
N THR A 5 -23.52 -17.84 2.55
CA THR A 5 -23.71 -16.71 1.62
C THR A 5 -23.05 -15.45 2.16
N SER A 6 -23.03 -15.29 3.48
CA SER A 6 -22.30 -14.23 4.19
C SER A 6 -20.79 -14.28 3.95
N ASP A 7 -20.16 -15.45 3.96
CA ASP A 7 -18.72 -15.61 3.71
C ASP A 7 -18.37 -15.22 2.28
N LEU A 8 -19.20 -15.66 1.31
CA LEU A 8 -18.99 -15.32 -0.09
C LEU A 8 -19.09 -13.80 -0.32
N LEU A 9 -20.10 -13.16 0.26
CA LEU A 9 -20.26 -11.70 0.20
C LEU A 9 -19.09 -10.96 0.86
N PHE A 10 -18.58 -11.48 1.97
CA PHE A 10 -17.40 -10.91 2.63
C PHE A 10 -16.16 -10.96 1.73
N TYR A 11 -15.87 -12.11 1.11
CA TYR A 11 -14.70 -12.22 0.22
C TYR A 11 -14.84 -11.41 -1.06
N ILE A 12 -16.03 -11.35 -1.66
CA ILE A 12 -16.32 -10.43 -2.78
C ILE A 12 -16.09 -8.97 -2.33
N GLY A 13 -16.59 -8.61 -1.15
CA GLY A 13 -16.40 -7.29 -0.56
C GLY A 13 -14.92 -6.94 -0.42
N LEU A 14 -14.08 -7.85 0.08
CA LEU A 14 -12.63 -7.63 0.19
C LEU A 14 -11.98 -7.33 -1.17
N VAL A 15 -12.35 -8.08 -2.20
CA VAL A 15 -11.83 -7.85 -3.57
C VAL A 15 -12.31 -6.50 -4.11
N LEU A 16 -13.58 -6.16 -3.94
CA LEU A 16 -14.13 -4.87 -4.39
C LEU A 16 -13.46 -3.70 -3.68
N VAL A 17 -13.32 -3.77 -2.35
CA VAL A 17 -12.62 -2.75 -1.56
C VAL A 17 -11.19 -2.64 -2.04
N MET A 18 -10.47 -3.76 -2.23
CA MET A 18 -9.11 -3.74 -2.77
C MET A 18 -9.01 -3.02 -4.11
N VAL A 19 -9.92 -3.29 -5.06
CA VAL A 19 -9.94 -2.64 -6.38
C VAL A 19 -10.23 -1.16 -6.26
N LEU A 20 -11.23 -0.76 -5.46
CA LEU A 20 -11.56 0.65 -5.24
C LEU A 20 -10.39 1.41 -4.59
N PHE A 21 -9.78 0.81 -3.57
CA PHE A 21 -8.65 1.39 -2.86
C PHE A 21 -7.43 1.54 -3.76
N TRP A 22 -7.17 0.54 -4.61
CA TRP A 22 -6.10 0.58 -5.60
C TRP A 22 -6.37 1.60 -6.71
N ALA A 23 -7.60 1.66 -7.23
CA ALA A 23 -8.00 2.63 -8.24
C ALA A 23 -7.88 4.06 -7.71
N TYR A 24 -8.36 4.33 -6.50
CA TYR A 24 -8.18 5.61 -5.81
C TYR A 24 -6.69 5.95 -5.68
N TYR A 25 -5.87 5.01 -5.19
CA TYR A 25 -4.44 5.21 -5.05
C TYR A 25 -3.77 5.56 -6.40
N ILE A 26 -4.10 4.86 -7.48
CA ILE A 26 -3.51 5.16 -8.80
C ILE A 26 -4.02 6.49 -9.35
N LEU A 27 -5.32 6.79 -9.26
CA LEU A 27 -5.91 7.96 -9.90
C LEU A 27 -5.64 9.26 -9.13
N GLU A 28 -5.76 9.21 -7.80
CA GLU A 28 -5.74 10.39 -6.93
C GLU A 28 -4.39 10.57 -6.23
N VAL A 29 -3.70 9.49 -5.86
CA VAL A 29 -2.39 9.60 -5.18
C VAL A 29 -1.24 9.59 -6.19
N ARG A 30 -1.33 8.75 -7.24
CA ARG A 30 -0.22 8.54 -8.19
C ARG A 30 -0.33 9.39 -9.46
N ARG A 31 -1.51 9.51 -10.08
CA ARG A 31 -1.70 10.15 -11.39
C ARG A 31 -1.88 11.65 -11.31
N HIS A 32 -2.58 12.12 -10.28
CA HIS A 32 -2.55 13.51 -9.85
C HIS A 32 -1.71 13.56 -8.59
N PRO A 33 -0.37 13.69 -8.67
CA PRO A 33 0.35 14.14 -7.50
C PRO A 33 -0.27 15.49 -7.15
N ARG A 34 -1.15 15.54 -6.13
CA ARG A 34 -1.61 16.79 -5.55
C ARG A 34 -0.39 17.65 -5.38
N SER A 35 -0.51 18.92 -5.75
CA SER A 35 0.60 19.89 -5.82
C SER A 35 1.63 19.60 -4.73
N GLU A 36 2.92 19.64 -5.07
CA GLU A 36 4.01 19.15 -4.19
C GLU A 36 4.00 19.75 -2.75
N GLN A 37 3.21 20.80 -2.53
CA GLN A 37 2.85 21.39 -1.24
C GLN A 37 2.05 20.45 -0.32
N TRP A 38 1.20 19.54 -0.83
CA TRP A 38 0.44 18.57 -0.04
C TRP A 38 1.33 17.62 0.78
N TYR A 39 2.50 17.22 0.24
CA TYR A 39 3.51 16.44 0.96
C TYR A 39 4.37 17.27 1.93
N ASP A 40 4.26 18.60 1.87
CA ASP A 40 5.00 19.57 2.67
C ASP A 40 4.14 20.31 3.71
N GLU A 41 2.82 20.17 3.66
CA GLU A 41 1.89 20.74 4.64
C GLU A 41 2.05 20.05 5.99
N SER A 42 2.22 20.84 7.05
CA SER A 42 2.23 20.35 8.43
C SER A 42 0.83 19.98 8.93
N ALA A 43 -0.18 20.06 8.07
CA ALA A 43 -1.50 19.54 8.34
C ALA A 43 -1.41 18.04 8.57
N TRP A 44 -2.33 17.53 9.38
CA TRP A 44 -2.55 16.12 9.67
C TRP A 44 -2.56 15.19 8.44
N GLU A 45 -2.65 15.71 7.21
CA GLU A 45 -2.55 14.98 5.93
C GLU A 45 -1.14 14.97 5.29
N GLY A 46 -0.31 16.00 5.49
CA GLY A 46 1.03 16.13 4.87
C GLY A 46 2.19 15.80 5.82
N ALA A 47 1.96 15.90 7.14
CA ALA A 47 2.88 15.46 8.19
C ALA A 47 2.64 14.01 8.64
N ALA A 48 1.45 13.45 8.38
CA ALA A 48 1.11 12.07 8.70
C ALA A 48 1.76 11.09 7.71
N SER A 49 3.08 10.99 7.84
CA SER A 49 3.92 9.89 7.40
C SER A 49 3.96 9.63 5.90
N ASP A 50 5.17 9.43 5.38
CA ASP A 50 5.35 8.68 4.12
C ASP A 50 4.56 7.34 4.12
N GLY A 51 4.03 6.90 5.27
CA GLY A 51 3.17 5.75 5.46
C GLY A 51 1.94 5.65 4.60
N VAL A 52 1.34 6.74 4.14
CA VAL A 52 0.26 6.62 3.15
C VAL A 52 0.76 5.92 1.87
N LEU A 53 2.01 6.17 1.46
CA LEU A 53 2.66 5.51 0.32
C LEU A 53 2.92 4.02 0.57
N PHE A 54 2.86 3.56 1.82
CA PHE A 54 3.00 2.16 2.21
C PHE A 54 1.62 1.52 2.46
N TYR A 55 0.74 2.15 3.24
CA TYR A 55 -0.56 1.59 3.61
C TYR A 55 -1.41 1.26 2.38
N TYR A 56 -1.55 2.16 1.41
CA TYR A 56 -2.37 1.88 0.22
C TYR A 56 -1.93 0.61 -0.54
N PRO A 57 -0.69 0.49 -1.04
CA PRO A 57 -0.29 -0.68 -1.80
C PRO A 57 -0.26 -1.97 -0.98
N TYR A 58 0.18 -1.94 0.28
CA TYR A 58 0.28 -3.15 1.09
C TYR A 58 -1.07 -3.62 1.66
N CYS A 59 -1.97 -2.70 2.05
CA CYS A 59 -3.33 -3.06 2.46
C CYS A 59 -4.15 -3.58 1.29
N SER A 60 -4.07 -2.95 0.10
CA SER A 60 -4.71 -3.47 -1.11
C SER A 60 -4.22 -4.89 -1.44
N LEU A 61 -2.91 -5.14 -1.33
CA LEU A 61 -2.33 -6.47 -1.54
C LEU A 61 -2.89 -7.51 -0.56
N MET A 62 -2.97 -7.19 0.73
CA MET A 62 -3.51 -8.11 1.74
C MET A 62 -5.01 -8.39 1.55
N LEU A 63 -5.81 -7.35 1.32
CA LEU A 63 -7.25 -7.47 1.08
C LEU A 63 -7.54 -8.30 -0.18
N GLY A 64 -6.81 -8.03 -1.27
CA GLY A 64 -6.95 -8.77 -2.52
C GLY A 64 -6.55 -10.23 -2.39
N ALA A 65 -5.40 -10.51 -1.77
CA ALA A 65 -4.93 -11.87 -1.58
C ALA A 65 -5.87 -12.69 -0.68
N GLY A 66 -6.39 -12.08 0.40
CA GLY A 66 -7.35 -12.73 1.29
C GLY A 66 -8.70 -12.98 0.64
N GLY A 67 -9.23 -11.99 -0.09
CA GLY A 67 -10.48 -12.13 -0.83
C GLY A 67 -10.41 -13.20 -1.91
N VAL A 68 -9.33 -13.25 -2.70
CA VAL A 68 -9.14 -14.27 -3.74
C VAL A 68 -8.99 -15.67 -3.12
N LEU A 69 -8.20 -15.82 -2.04
CA LEU A 69 -8.04 -17.12 -1.39
C LEU A 69 -9.38 -17.65 -0.88
N GLY A 70 -10.15 -16.82 -0.17
CA GLY A 70 -11.46 -17.21 0.35
C GLY A 70 -12.47 -17.58 -0.72
N LEU A 71 -12.48 -16.86 -1.86
CA LEU A 71 -13.31 -17.20 -3.02
C LEU A 71 -12.88 -18.49 -3.70
N VAL A 72 -11.58 -18.80 -3.75
CA VAL A 72 -11.12 -20.04 -4.36
C VAL A 72 -11.38 -21.22 -3.45
N GLU A 73 -11.15 -21.09 -2.14
CA GLU A 73 -11.44 -22.15 -1.18
C GLU A 73 -12.95 -22.50 -1.11
N SER A 74 -13.84 -21.51 -1.31
CA SER A 74 -15.29 -21.78 -1.35
C SER A 74 -15.75 -22.62 -2.54
N MET A 75 -14.94 -22.74 -3.59
CA MET A 75 -15.21 -23.58 -4.76
C MET A 75 -14.71 -25.03 -4.61
N ASN A 76 -14.22 -25.42 -3.43
CA ASN A 76 -13.60 -26.74 -3.17
C ASN A 76 -12.56 -27.14 -4.24
N PRO A 77 -11.48 -26.36 -4.37
CA PRO A 77 -10.47 -26.60 -5.40
C PRO A 77 -9.67 -27.87 -5.07
N PRO A 78 -8.97 -28.46 -6.05
CA PRO A 78 -8.03 -29.55 -5.78
C PRO A 78 -7.00 -29.14 -4.70
N GLU A 79 -6.62 -30.07 -3.83
CA GLU A 79 -5.71 -29.80 -2.69
C GLU A 79 -4.40 -29.12 -3.10
N PHE A 80 -3.87 -29.48 -4.27
CA PHE A 80 -2.69 -28.84 -4.85
C PHE A 80 -2.89 -27.33 -5.08
N VAL A 81 -4.04 -26.95 -5.65
CA VAL A 81 -4.39 -25.55 -5.92
C VAL A 81 -4.52 -24.77 -4.61
N GLY A 82 -5.21 -25.35 -3.62
CA GLY A 82 -5.34 -24.75 -2.28
C GLY A 82 -3.97 -24.55 -1.61
N SER A 83 -3.09 -25.54 -1.69
CA SER A 83 -1.74 -25.47 -1.10
C SER A 83 -0.88 -24.38 -1.74
N VAL A 84 -0.86 -24.31 -3.08
CA VAL A 84 -0.13 -23.27 -3.81
C VAL A 84 -0.66 -21.88 -3.46
N LEU A 85 -1.99 -21.70 -3.44
CA LEU A 85 -2.60 -20.42 -3.12
C LEU A 85 -2.33 -19.98 -1.68
N ARG A 86 -2.30 -20.91 -0.71
CA ARG A 86 -1.91 -20.61 0.67
C ARG A 86 -0.46 -20.13 0.76
N VAL A 87 0.46 -20.73 0.04
CA VAL A 87 1.86 -20.27 -0.01
C VAL A 87 1.95 -18.85 -0.59
N VAL A 88 1.24 -18.59 -1.67
CA VAL A 88 1.17 -17.25 -2.28
C VAL A 88 0.56 -16.24 -1.30
N PHE A 89 -0.53 -16.60 -0.62
CA PHE A 89 -1.17 -15.75 0.38
C PHE A 89 -0.26 -15.44 1.56
N LEU A 90 0.41 -16.44 2.14
CA LEU A 90 1.37 -16.23 3.23
C LEU A 90 2.52 -15.32 2.81
N THR A 91 3.00 -15.48 1.57
CA THR A 91 4.02 -14.60 1.01
C THR A 91 3.51 -13.17 0.88
N ALA A 92 2.27 -12.99 0.40
CA ALA A 92 1.64 -11.67 0.30
C ALA A 92 1.44 -11.02 1.69
N VAL A 93 0.99 -11.79 2.69
CA VAL A 93 0.85 -11.32 4.07
C VAL A 93 2.21 -10.92 4.65
N PHE A 94 3.25 -11.71 4.43
CA PHE A 94 4.62 -11.39 4.86
C PHE A 94 5.11 -10.08 4.24
N ILE A 95 4.98 -9.92 2.92
CA ILE A 95 5.35 -8.68 2.22
C ILE A 95 4.52 -7.50 2.72
N GLY A 96 3.22 -7.69 2.93
CA GLY A 96 2.32 -6.67 3.46
C GLY A 96 2.70 -6.21 4.85
N ALA A 97 2.96 -7.14 5.77
CA ALA A 97 3.39 -6.85 7.14
C ALA A 97 4.72 -6.10 7.17
N VAL A 98 5.71 -6.53 6.40
CA VAL A 98 7.00 -5.83 6.24
C VAL A 98 6.76 -4.44 5.68
N GLY A 99 5.99 -4.31 4.59
CA GLY A 99 5.68 -3.03 3.97
C GLY A 99 5.00 -2.03 4.90
N MET A 100 4.07 -2.48 5.76
CA MET A 100 3.41 -1.64 6.75
C MET A 100 4.38 -1.01 7.76
N THR A 101 5.47 -1.69 8.14
CA THR A 101 6.50 -1.10 9.03
C THR A 101 7.14 0.15 8.43
N GLY A 102 7.23 0.22 7.10
CA GLY A 102 7.72 1.40 6.39
C GLY A 102 6.85 2.65 6.60
N GLY A 103 5.56 2.44 6.89
CA GLY A 103 4.63 3.52 7.21
C GLY A 103 4.70 4.05 8.64
N PHE A 104 5.39 3.34 9.53
CA PHE A 104 5.77 3.81 10.86
C PHE A 104 7.14 4.51 10.86
N GLY A 105 7.76 4.70 9.68
CA GLY A 105 9.05 5.38 9.55
C GLY A 105 10.26 4.46 9.67
N VAL A 106 10.06 3.13 9.75
CA VAL A 106 11.16 2.17 9.75
C VAL A 106 11.83 2.15 8.37
N PRO A 107 13.17 2.34 8.29
CA PRO A 107 13.89 2.21 7.04
C PRO A 107 13.90 0.75 6.59
N LEU A 108 13.05 0.43 5.63
CA LEU A 108 12.98 -0.90 5.04
C LEU A 108 14.18 -1.17 4.12
N PRO A 109 14.78 -2.37 4.16
CA PRO A 109 15.85 -2.76 3.25
C PRO A 109 15.29 -3.02 1.84
N TRP A 110 16.13 -2.83 0.82
CA TRP A 110 15.83 -3.30 -0.53
C TRP A 110 15.74 -4.84 -0.52
N PRO A 111 14.73 -5.49 -1.17
CA PRO A 111 13.78 -4.98 -2.16
C PRO A 111 12.40 -4.55 -1.60
N PHE A 112 12.22 -4.50 -0.28
CA PHE A 112 10.91 -4.23 0.33
C PHE A 112 10.47 -2.77 0.25
N VAL A 113 11.39 -1.84 -0.08
CA VAL A 113 11.04 -0.46 -0.44
C VAL A 113 10.84 -0.35 -1.95
N PRO A 114 9.65 0.04 -2.42
CA PRO A 114 9.45 0.33 -3.83
C PRO A 114 10.32 1.51 -4.29
N ARG A 115 10.98 1.37 -5.45
CA ARG A 115 11.88 2.41 -6.01
C ARG A 115 11.24 3.80 -6.06
N TRP A 116 9.98 3.88 -6.45
CA TRP A 116 9.24 5.13 -6.56
C TRP A 116 9.07 5.86 -5.21
N VAL A 117 8.99 5.15 -4.09
CA VAL A 117 8.98 5.75 -2.75
C VAL A 117 10.34 6.41 -2.44
N VAL A 118 11.43 5.76 -2.84
CA VAL A 118 12.79 6.32 -2.70
C VAL A 118 12.92 7.62 -3.49
N ASP A 119 12.37 7.65 -4.71
CA ASP A 119 12.42 8.83 -5.57
C ASP A 119 11.63 10.01 -4.98
N ILE A 120 10.43 9.77 -4.44
CA ILE A 120 9.64 10.78 -3.73
C ILE A 120 10.41 11.31 -2.51
N ARG A 121 11.01 10.43 -1.71
CA ARG A 121 11.82 10.81 -0.54
C ARG A 121 13.04 11.66 -0.94
N LYS A 122 13.73 11.28 -2.02
CA LYS A 122 14.86 12.05 -2.56
C LYS A 122 14.43 13.43 -3.02
N ALA A 123 13.31 13.53 -3.77
CA ALA A 123 12.75 14.81 -4.21
C ALA A 123 12.39 15.72 -3.02
N LYS A 124 11.75 15.17 -1.98
CA LYS A 124 11.42 15.89 -0.74
C LYS A 124 12.68 16.43 -0.04
N ARG A 125 13.73 15.62 0.07
CA ARG A 125 15.02 16.06 0.66
C ARG A 125 15.70 17.16 -0.17
N ALA A 126 15.69 17.05 -1.49
CA ALA A 126 16.28 18.06 -2.38
C ALA A 126 15.55 19.41 -2.25
N ARG A 127 14.21 19.42 -2.18
CA ARG A 127 13.42 20.64 -1.95
C ARG A 127 13.67 21.27 -0.59
N ARG A 128 13.76 20.47 0.48
CA ARG A 128 14.13 20.98 1.82
C ARG A 128 15.49 21.65 1.84
N ARG A 129 16.46 21.16 1.05
CA ARG A 129 17.77 21.82 0.88
C ARG A 129 17.61 23.16 0.17
N LYS A 130 16.92 23.20 -0.97
CA LYS A 130 16.63 24.45 -1.71
C LYS A 130 15.93 25.51 -0.84
N ARG A 131 14.96 25.12 -0.01
CA ARG A 131 14.27 26.04 0.92
C ARG A 131 15.17 26.57 2.04
N ARG A 132 16.14 25.78 2.50
CA ARG A 132 17.13 26.23 3.50
C ARG A 132 18.15 27.17 2.87
N GLU A 133 18.56 26.90 1.63
CA GLU A 133 19.45 27.76 0.87
C GLU A 133 18.79 29.09 0.48
N ALA A 134 17.51 29.08 0.12
CA ALA A 134 16.74 30.31 -0.14
C ALA A 134 16.67 31.20 1.11
N ARG A 135 16.32 30.62 2.27
CA ARG A 135 16.31 31.38 3.55
C ARG A 135 17.68 31.93 3.94
N ARG A 136 18.75 31.18 3.71
CA ARG A 136 20.14 31.64 3.96
C ARG A 136 20.63 32.73 3.00
N ARG A 137 19.94 32.97 1.88
CA ARG A 137 20.27 34.05 0.93
C ARG A 137 19.44 35.31 1.18
N GLU A 138 18.38 35.21 1.99
CA GLU A 138 17.51 36.32 2.38
C GLU A 138 17.92 36.94 3.73
N GLU A 139 18.77 36.25 4.51
CA GLU A 139 19.52 36.78 5.69
C GLU A 139 20.86 37.38 5.27
#